data_AF-R9K9I0-F1
#
_entry.id   AF-R9K9I0-F1
#
_cell.length_a   1.000
_cell.length_b   1.000
_cell.length_c   1.000
_cell.angle_alpha   90.00
_cell.angle_beta   90.00
_cell.angle_gamma   90.00
#
_symmetry.space_group_name_H-M   'P 1'
#
loop_
_entity.id
_entity.type
_entity.pdbx_description
1 polymer ?
#
loop_
_entity_poly.entity_id
_entity_poly.type
_entity_poly.pdbx_seq_one_letter_code
_entity_poly.pdbx_strand_id
1 'polypeptide(L)'
;MEAKKIPFVVDQRYLDKGQIWPNSQNVVTAANSYQPYQPYQENLGIQSANGQMFAKQYFKDQEEIRFLQEKSRVEIEKTVLKERFLNEERINLAQKRLLLNEYAKEARRASYDELIIRADGELSMQTKNLFVDIPQRIITNFHFYEICKLKSSNGDEGFYLLILSVDSEKKEIYLDARKAGKNNYLLEKIAEAKGMIYANKQTERRNILLEFWIKALSLCKKEIIIPENIGWIRDEEQRYKFILEGTLLWKDILKRSK
;
A
#
# COMPACT_ATOMS: atom_id res chain seq x y z
N MET A 1 -41.48 36.03 -21.79
CA MET A 1 -40.16 35.87 -22.46
C MET A 1 -39.12 35.71 -21.38
N GLU A 2 -38.69 34.47 -21.17
CA GLU A 2 -37.77 34.05 -20.12
C GLU A 2 -36.32 34.19 -20.57
N ALA A 3 -35.47 34.78 -19.73
CA ALA A 3 -34.03 34.86 -19.97
C ALA A 3 -33.34 33.58 -19.45
N LYS A 4 -32.73 32.83 -20.38
CA LYS A 4 -31.97 31.60 -20.12
C LYS A 4 -30.71 31.85 -19.30
N LYS A 5 -30.51 31.06 -18.25
CA LYS A 5 -29.23 30.87 -17.54
C LYS A 5 -28.29 30.02 -18.39
N ILE A 6 -27.04 30.46 -18.55
CA ILE A 6 -25.94 29.62 -19.06
C ILE A 6 -25.14 29.10 -17.85
N PRO A 7 -24.88 27.79 -17.71
CA PRO A 7 -24.13 27.25 -16.59
C PRO A 7 -22.61 27.35 -16.84
N PHE A 8 -21.87 27.81 -15.84
CA PHE A 8 -20.41 27.74 -15.84
C PHE A 8 -20.01 26.33 -15.35
N VAL A 9 -19.46 25.52 -16.24
CA VAL A 9 -18.88 24.20 -15.92
C VAL A 9 -17.37 24.39 -15.76
N VAL A 10 -16.82 24.07 -14.59
CA VAL A 10 -15.38 24.04 -14.34
C VAL A 10 -14.87 22.63 -14.59
N ASP A 11 -14.07 22.44 -15.64
CA ASP A 11 -13.41 21.17 -15.99
C ASP A 11 -12.24 20.91 -15.02
N GLN A 12 -12.26 19.77 -14.32
CA GLN A 12 -11.31 19.38 -13.26
C GLN A 12 -9.97 18.82 -13.76
N ARG A 13 -9.45 19.28 -14.90
CA ARG A 13 -8.26 18.67 -15.55
C ARG A 13 -6.96 19.47 -15.52
N TYR A 14 -6.78 20.34 -14.52
CA TYR A 14 -5.53 21.10 -14.33
C TYR A 14 -5.08 21.17 -12.87
N LEU A 15 -4.86 20.01 -12.25
CA LEU A 15 -4.14 19.90 -10.96
C LEU A 15 -3.05 18.83 -11.07
N ASP A 16 -2.12 19.05 -11.99
CA ASP A 16 -0.83 18.35 -11.95
C ASP A 16 0.20 19.18 -12.72
N LYS A 17 0.95 20.01 -11.97
CA LYS A 17 2.32 20.48 -12.21
C LYS A 17 2.59 21.63 -11.25
N GLY A 18 3.54 21.43 -10.34
CA GLY A 18 4.06 22.47 -9.48
C GLY A 18 4.62 23.64 -10.30
N GLN A 19 3.84 24.70 -10.37
CA GLN A 19 4.31 26.02 -10.79
C GLN A 19 3.95 27.01 -9.69
N ILE A 20 5.00 27.52 -9.05
CA ILE A 20 5.00 28.68 -8.17
C ILE A 20 4.54 29.85 -9.02
N TRP A 21 3.41 30.48 -8.68
CA TRP A 21 2.96 31.68 -9.36
C TRP A 21 3.78 32.90 -8.90
N PRO A 22 4.26 33.74 -9.82
CA PRO A 22 4.91 35.00 -9.48
C PRO A 22 3.87 36.05 -9.08
N ASN A 23 4.20 36.81 -8.03
CA ASN A 23 3.69 38.14 -7.69
C ASN A 23 2.20 38.39 -7.94
N SER A 24 1.39 38.24 -6.88
CA SER A 24 0.14 38.99 -6.74
C SER A 24 0.43 40.47 -6.40
N GLN A 25 1.13 41.16 -7.29
CA GLN A 25 1.07 42.61 -7.44
C GLN A 25 0.29 42.86 -8.72
N ASN A 26 -0.99 43.24 -8.58
CA ASN A 26 -1.88 43.89 -9.56
C ASN A 26 -3.30 43.33 -9.50
N VAL A 27 -4.01 43.58 -8.39
CA VAL A 27 -5.46 43.85 -8.43
C VAL A 27 -5.79 44.89 -7.35
N VAL A 28 -5.39 46.14 -7.59
CA VAL A 28 -6.05 47.32 -6.99
C VAL A 28 -6.05 48.42 -8.05
N THR A 29 -6.94 48.30 -9.03
CA THR A 29 -7.27 49.39 -9.95
C THR A 29 -8.77 49.50 -10.01
N ALA A 30 -9.34 50.22 -9.04
CA ALA A 30 -10.56 51.04 -9.16
C ALA A 30 -11.10 51.38 -7.77
N ALA A 31 -10.39 52.23 -7.01
CA ALA A 31 -11.00 53.03 -5.93
C ALA A 31 -9.93 53.95 -5.34
N ASN A 32 -9.55 55.00 -6.05
CA ASN A 32 -8.88 56.15 -5.43
C ASN A 32 -9.15 57.41 -6.24
N SER A 33 -10.38 57.89 -6.11
CA SER A 33 -10.70 59.30 -6.26
C SER A 33 -11.80 59.68 -5.26
N TYR A 34 -11.59 59.34 -3.98
CA TYR A 34 -12.30 60.04 -2.92
C TYR A 34 -11.55 61.35 -2.72
N GLN A 35 -12.02 62.41 -3.40
CA GLN A 35 -11.65 63.75 -2.96
C GLN A 35 -12.27 63.96 -1.58
N PRO A 36 -11.51 64.37 -0.56
CA PRO A 36 -12.11 64.79 0.69
C PRO A 36 -13.04 65.96 0.37
N TYR A 37 -14.31 65.84 0.78
CA TYR A 37 -15.30 66.90 0.66
C TYR A 37 -14.74 68.14 1.33
N GLN A 38 -14.32 69.14 0.54
CA GLN A 38 -13.95 70.44 1.08
C GLN A 38 -15.25 71.16 1.41
N PRO A 39 -15.48 71.57 2.67
CA PRO A 39 -16.69 72.28 3.01
C PRO A 39 -16.69 73.61 2.26
N TYR A 40 -17.73 73.83 1.45
CA TYR A 40 -18.04 75.14 0.90
C TYR A 40 -18.14 76.14 2.06
N GLN A 41 -17.13 77.01 2.22
CA GLN A 41 -17.24 78.18 3.07
C GLN A 41 -18.00 79.26 2.32
N GLU A 42 -19.32 79.08 2.19
CA GLU A 42 -20.18 80.21 1.93
C GLU A 42 -20.34 81.00 3.23
N ASN A 43 -19.86 82.24 3.21
CA ASN A 43 -20.16 83.27 4.19
C ASN A 43 -21.68 83.49 4.24
N LEU A 44 -22.37 82.72 5.07
CA LEU A 44 -23.69 83.05 5.57
C LEU A 44 -23.55 83.31 7.06
N GLY A 45 -23.73 84.56 7.45
CA GLY A 45 -23.95 84.92 8.85
C GLY A 45 -25.23 84.22 9.32
N ILE A 46 -25.09 83.02 9.89
CA ILE A 46 -26.21 82.28 10.47
C ILE A 46 -26.45 82.83 11.87
N GLN A 47 -27.19 83.94 11.93
CA GLN A 47 -27.91 84.38 13.13
C GLN A 47 -29.41 84.05 13.01
N SER A 48 -29.76 82.88 12.45
CA SER A 48 -31.13 82.36 12.54
C SER A 48 -31.13 80.97 13.17
N ALA A 49 -32.08 80.74 14.08
CA ALA A 49 -32.21 79.51 14.86
C ALA A 49 -32.30 78.24 13.98
N ASN A 50 -32.76 78.39 12.73
CA ASN A 50 -32.92 77.29 11.78
C ASN A 50 -31.58 76.81 11.21
N GLY A 51 -30.64 77.71 10.87
CA GLY A 51 -29.33 77.31 10.32
C GLY A 51 -28.42 76.62 11.35
N GLN A 52 -28.55 76.98 12.63
CA GLN A 52 -27.87 76.27 13.72
C GLN A 52 -28.45 74.87 13.95
N MET A 53 -29.75 74.66 13.71
CA MET A 53 -30.37 73.33 13.75
C MET A 53 -29.91 72.46 12.57
N PHE A 54 -29.84 72.98 11.35
CA PHE A 54 -29.35 72.23 10.20
C PHE A 54 -27.87 71.83 10.33
N ALA A 55 -27.02 72.71 10.84
CA ALA A 55 -25.63 72.38 11.14
C ALA A 55 -25.51 71.27 12.20
N LYS A 56 -26.29 71.36 13.30
CA LYS A 56 -26.32 70.32 14.34
C LYS A 56 -26.82 68.97 13.81
N GLN A 57 -27.82 68.97 12.93
CA GLN A 57 -28.33 67.75 12.32
C GLN A 57 -27.28 67.13 11.38
N TYR A 58 -26.62 67.95 10.54
CA TYR A 58 -25.55 67.49 9.67
C TYR A 58 -24.36 66.88 10.44
N PHE A 59 -23.97 67.48 11.58
CA PHE A 59 -22.92 66.90 12.42
C PHE A 59 -23.35 65.58 13.06
N LYS A 60 -24.61 65.44 13.49
CA LYS A 60 -25.16 64.16 13.98
C LYS A 60 -25.19 63.09 12.90
N ASP A 61 -25.64 63.45 11.69
CA ASP A 61 -25.71 62.52 10.56
C ASP A 61 -24.29 62.08 10.12
N GLN A 62 -23.29 62.99 10.17
CA GLN A 62 -21.88 62.68 9.94
C GLN A 62 -21.30 61.73 10.99
N GLU A 63 -21.63 61.91 12.27
CA GLU A 63 -21.23 61.01 13.35
C GLU A 63 -21.88 59.63 13.20
N GLU A 64 -23.16 59.58 12.81
CA GLU A 64 -23.89 58.33 12.57
C GLU A 64 -23.32 57.55 11.38
N ILE A 65 -22.99 58.23 10.27
CA ILE A 65 -22.31 57.62 9.11
C ILE A 65 -20.94 57.05 9.51
N ARG A 66 -20.15 57.80 10.29
CA ARG A 66 -18.85 57.32 10.80
C ARG A 66 -19.01 56.10 11.70
N PHE A 67 -20.00 56.11 12.59
CA PHE A 67 -20.30 55.00 13.47
C PHE A 67 -20.72 53.74 12.68
N LEU A 68 -21.56 53.89 11.65
CA LEU A 68 -21.95 52.79 10.77
C LEU A 68 -20.78 52.24 9.95
N GLN A 69 -19.91 53.12 9.45
CA GLN A 69 -18.69 52.72 8.74
C GLN A 69 -17.75 51.93 9.64
N GLU A 70 -17.52 52.38 10.87
CA GLU A 70 -16.67 51.70 11.84
C GLU A 70 -17.25 50.33 12.23
N LYS A 71 -18.57 50.27 12.45
CA LYS A 71 -19.27 49.01 12.71
C LYS A 71 -19.13 48.02 11.54
N SER A 72 -19.25 48.49 10.30
CA SER A 72 -19.08 47.66 9.10
C SER A 72 -17.65 47.15 8.94
N ARG A 73 -16.64 47.97 9.27
CA ARG A 73 -15.22 47.58 9.27
C ARG A 73 -14.97 46.46 10.27
N VAL A 74 -15.44 46.63 11.50
CA VAL A 74 -15.31 45.61 12.55
C VAL A 74 -16.02 44.31 12.17
N GLU A 75 -17.17 44.37 11.49
CA GLU A 75 -17.86 43.18 10.98
C GLU A 75 -17.08 42.47 9.87
N ILE A 76 -16.52 43.21 8.91
CA ILE A 76 -15.66 42.68 7.85
C ILE A 76 -14.38 42.05 8.43
N GLU A 77 -13.74 42.70 9.40
CA GLU A 77 -12.56 42.15 10.07
C GLU A 77 -12.89 40.85 10.80
N LYS A 78 -14.04 40.79 11.48
CA LYS A 78 -14.51 39.55 12.13
C LYS A 78 -14.77 38.43 11.13
N THR A 79 -15.36 38.70 9.96
CA THR A 79 -15.59 37.67 8.95
C THR A 79 -14.28 37.19 8.34
N VAL A 80 -13.37 38.11 7.99
CA VAL A 80 -12.04 37.78 7.46
C VAL A 80 -11.23 36.95 8.46
N LEU A 81 -11.23 37.30 9.74
CA LEU A 81 -10.53 36.54 10.78
C LEU A 81 -11.12 35.14 10.95
N LYS A 82 -12.45 35.00 10.93
CA LYS A 82 -13.11 33.68 10.99
C LYS A 82 -12.74 32.82 9.79
N GLU A 83 -12.76 33.39 8.59
CA GLU A 83 -12.39 32.67 7.37
C GLU A 83 -10.91 32.25 7.37
N ARG A 84 -10.00 33.11 7.84
CA ARG A 84 -8.59 32.76 8.01
C ARG A 84 -8.42 31.59 8.96
N PHE A 85 -9.05 31.65 10.14
CA PHE A 85 -8.95 30.58 11.14
C PHE A 85 -9.48 29.24 10.60
N LEU A 86 -10.62 29.27 9.90
CA LEU A 86 -11.19 28.08 9.26
C LEU A 86 -10.30 27.54 8.14
N ASN A 87 -9.64 28.41 7.37
CA ASN A 87 -8.75 27.99 6.31
C ASN A 87 -7.44 27.40 6.86
N GLU A 88 -6.88 27.99 7.90
CA GLU A 88 -5.72 27.47 8.62
C GLU A 88 -6.00 26.08 9.20
N GLU A 89 -7.15 25.88 9.85
CA GLU A 89 -7.60 24.57 10.34
C GLU A 89 -7.70 23.54 9.20
N ARG A 90 -8.27 23.93 8.04
CA ARG A 90 -8.37 23.05 6.87
C ARG A 90 -7.00 22.68 6.31
N ILE A 91 -6.10 23.65 6.19
CA ILE A 91 -4.72 23.43 5.73
C ILE A 91 -3.99 22.51 6.70
N ASN A 92 -4.10 22.75 8.01
CA ASN A 92 -3.49 21.93 9.05
C ASN A 92 -4.00 20.48 9.00
N LEU A 93 -5.30 20.27 8.84
CA LEU A 93 -5.89 18.95 8.68
C LEU A 93 -5.40 18.26 7.39
N ALA A 94 -5.31 18.99 6.28
CA ALA A 94 -4.80 18.46 5.02
C ALA A 94 -3.31 18.05 5.14
N GLN A 95 -2.48 18.89 5.76
CA GLN A 95 -1.07 18.60 6.02
C GLN A 95 -0.90 17.37 6.93
N LYS A 96 -1.65 17.29 8.03
CA LYS A 96 -1.65 16.10 8.91
C LYS A 96 -2.01 14.83 8.15
N ARG A 97 -3.03 14.88 7.28
CA ARG A 97 -3.42 13.73 6.45
C ARG A 97 -2.31 13.33 5.46
N LEU A 98 -1.64 14.29 4.84
CA LEU A 98 -0.52 14.01 3.94
C LEU A 98 0.64 13.35 4.68
N LEU A 99 1.04 13.90 5.83
CA LEU A 99 2.11 13.33 6.65
C LEU A 99 1.79 11.90 7.12
N LEU A 100 0.56 11.65 7.58
CA LEU A 100 0.12 10.31 7.96
C LEU A 100 0.14 9.33 6.77
N ASN A 101 -0.24 9.80 5.58
CA ASN A 101 -0.21 8.98 4.37
C ASN A 101 1.22 8.67 3.93
N GLU A 102 2.15 9.63 4.02
CA GLU A 102 3.57 9.42 3.74
C GLU A 102 4.17 8.44 4.74
N TYR A 103 3.92 8.63 6.04
CA TYR A 103 4.34 7.70 7.07
C TYR A 103 3.81 6.29 6.82
N ALA A 104 2.52 6.14 6.47
CA ALA A 104 1.93 4.84 6.17
C ALA A 104 2.48 4.19 4.88
N LYS A 105 2.98 4.98 3.93
CA LYS A 105 3.66 4.47 2.72
C LYS A 105 5.09 4.03 3.05
N GLU A 106 5.83 4.84 3.79
CA GLU A 106 7.18 4.49 4.23
C GLU A 106 7.19 3.27 5.16
N ALA A 107 6.25 3.19 6.11
CA ALA A 107 6.08 2.02 6.97
C ALA A 107 5.74 0.74 6.18
N ARG A 108 5.03 0.85 5.05
CA ARG A 108 4.76 -0.28 4.14
C ARG A 108 5.97 -0.66 3.29
N ARG A 109 6.79 0.31 2.89
CA ARG A 109 8.06 0.06 2.17
C ARG A 109 9.11 -0.59 3.07
N ALA A 110 9.09 -0.21 4.35
CA ALA A 110 9.96 -0.72 5.39
C ALA A 110 9.51 -2.09 5.97
N SER A 111 8.41 -2.65 5.48
CA SER A 111 7.94 -3.98 5.89
C SER A 111 8.23 -5.02 4.82
N TYR A 112 8.83 -6.14 5.21
CA TYR A 112 8.92 -7.33 4.38
C TYR A 112 8.55 -8.58 5.17
N ASP A 113 8.00 -9.55 4.46
CA ASP A 113 7.66 -10.85 5.02
C ASP A 113 8.86 -11.80 4.85
N GLU A 114 9.22 -12.51 5.92
CA GLU A 114 10.27 -13.52 5.90
C GLU A 114 9.70 -14.88 6.30
N LEU A 115 9.77 -15.84 5.39
CA LEU A 115 9.44 -17.23 5.68
C LEU A 115 10.53 -17.88 6.54
N ILE A 116 10.20 -18.49 7.66
CA ILE A 116 11.15 -19.20 8.53
C ILE A 116 10.72 -20.66 8.61
N ILE A 117 11.67 -21.56 8.34
CA ILE A 117 11.53 -23.00 8.59
C ILE A 117 12.21 -23.27 9.93
N ARG A 118 11.43 -23.67 10.93
CA ARG A 118 11.94 -24.00 12.26
C ARG A 118 12.61 -25.37 12.28
N ALA A 119 13.31 -25.68 13.37
CA ALA A 119 14.06 -26.94 13.51
C ALA A 119 13.15 -28.20 13.51
N ASP A 120 11.89 -28.05 13.92
CA ASP A 120 10.84 -29.06 13.86
C ASP A 120 10.19 -29.17 12.47
N GLY A 121 10.60 -28.33 11.52
CA GLY A 121 10.04 -28.27 10.18
C GLY A 121 8.83 -27.35 10.05
N GLU A 122 8.39 -26.68 11.11
CA GLU A 122 7.23 -25.79 11.07
C GLU A 122 7.52 -24.56 10.19
N LEU A 123 6.60 -24.27 9.26
CA LEU A 123 6.70 -23.07 8.42
C LEU A 123 5.91 -21.93 9.04
N SER A 124 6.59 -20.82 9.17
CA SER A 124 6.06 -19.65 9.83
C SER A 124 6.53 -18.39 9.13
N MET A 125 5.71 -17.34 9.17
CA MET A 125 6.01 -16.07 8.54
C MET A 125 6.26 -15.04 9.63
N GLN A 126 7.36 -14.31 9.53
CA GLN A 126 7.64 -13.14 10.36
C GLN A 126 7.63 -11.89 9.49
N THR A 127 6.69 -10.99 9.75
CA THR A 127 6.69 -9.68 9.11
C THR A 127 7.69 -8.80 9.86
N LYS A 128 8.82 -8.47 9.21
CA LYS A 128 9.80 -7.55 9.76
C LYS A 128 9.44 -6.14 9.33
N ASN A 129 9.20 -5.27 10.31
CA ASN A 129 8.98 -3.84 10.10
C ASN A 129 9.94 -3.07 11.00
N LEU A 130 10.55 -1.99 10.49
CA LEU A 130 11.45 -1.12 11.26
C LEU A 130 10.76 -0.47 12.47
N PHE A 131 9.43 -0.32 12.44
CA PHE A 131 8.68 0.45 13.43
C PHE A 131 7.92 -0.42 14.44
N VAL A 132 7.58 -1.65 14.08
CA VAL A 132 6.66 -2.49 14.85
C VAL A 132 7.13 -3.94 14.79
N ASP A 133 7.23 -4.57 15.95
CA ASP A 133 7.46 -6.00 16.04
C ASP A 133 6.12 -6.74 15.91
N ILE A 134 5.99 -7.57 14.88
CA ILE A 134 4.79 -8.34 14.59
C ILE A 134 5.09 -9.80 14.94
N PRO A 135 4.26 -10.44 15.78
CA PRO A 135 4.50 -11.82 16.17
C PRO A 135 4.47 -12.75 14.96
N GLN A 136 5.32 -13.76 15.01
CA GLN A 136 5.41 -14.80 14.00
C GLN A 136 4.10 -15.59 13.89
N ARG A 137 3.64 -15.81 12.66
CA ARG A 137 2.38 -16.52 12.36
C ARG A 137 2.65 -17.86 11.67
N ILE A 138 1.92 -18.89 12.06
CA ILE A 138 1.93 -20.18 11.36
C ILE A 138 1.15 -20.01 10.06
N ILE A 139 1.72 -20.48 8.95
CA ILE A 139 1.14 -20.25 7.61
C ILE A 139 0.80 -21.55 6.86
N THR A 140 1.09 -22.72 7.42
CA THR A 140 0.79 -24.02 6.81
C THR A 140 0.21 -24.99 7.82
N ASN A 141 -0.48 -26.02 7.32
CA ASN A 141 -0.91 -27.18 8.12
C ASN A 141 0.12 -28.33 8.10
N PHE A 142 1.26 -28.12 7.43
CA PHE A 142 2.26 -29.16 7.22
C PHE A 142 3.63 -28.71 7.72
N HIS A 143 4.45 -29.69 8.09
CA HIS A 143 5.84 -29.51 8.50
C HIS A 143 6.78 -30.03 7.41
N PHE A 144 7.84 -29.29 7.13
CA PHE A 144 8.90 -29.67 6.22
C PHE A 144 9.88 -30.64 6.91
N TYR A 145 10.13 -31.80 6.32
CA TYR A 145 11.08 -32.75 6.88
C TYR A 145 12.42 -32.71 6.13
N GLU A 146 12.38 -33.04 4.84
CA GLU A 146 13.58 -32.99 4.00
C GLU A 146 13.22 -32.91 2.52
N ILE A 147 14.22 -32.56 1.72
CA ILE A 147 14.19 -32.65 0.28
C ILE A 147 15.44 -33.38 -0.21
N CYS A 148 15.25 -34.27 -1.18
CA CYS A 148 16.33 -35.05 -1.78
C CYS A 148 16.29 -34.94 -3.30
N LYS A 149 17.46 -34.90 -3.93
CA LYS A 149 17.59 -35.04 -5.38
C LYS A 149 17.48 -36.52 -5.75
N LEU A 150 16.69 -36.84 -6.77
CA LEU A 150 16.55 -38.21 -7.27
C LEU A 150 17.34 -38.38 -8.57
N LYS A 151 18.09 -39.47 -8.63
CA LYS A 151 18.86 -39.88 -9.80
C LYS A 151 18.52 -41.34 -10.13
N SER A 152 18.36 -41.65 -11.41
CA SER A 152 18.23 -43.03 -11.88
C SER A 152 19.56 -43.77 -11.76
N SER A 153 19.50 -45.09 -11.57
CA SER A 153 20.68 -45.97 -11.70
C SER A 153 21.42 -45.82 -13.04
N ASN A 154 20.73 -45.38 -14.11
CA ASN A 154 21.35 -45.15 -15.42
C ASN A 154 21.85 -43.71 -15.62
N GLY A 155 21.74 -42.86 -14.60
CA GLY A 155 22.21 -41.48 -14.63
C GLY A 155 21.17 -40.43 -15.06
N ASP A 156 19.92 -40.82 -15.33
CA ASP A 156 18.85 -39.85 -15.56
C ASP A 156 18.59 -39.02 -14.31
N GLU A 157 18.54 -37.71 -14.46
CA GLU A 157 18.22 -36.77 -13.39
C GLU A 157 16.96 -35.96 -13.72
N GLY A 158 16.47 -35.20 -12.73
CA GLY A 158 15.41 -34.22 -12.94
C GLY A 158 14.19 -34.39 -12.07
N PHE A 159 14.28 -35.14 -10.97
CA PHE A 159 13.22 -35.24 -9.98
C PHE A 159 13.73 -34.88 -8.58
N TYR A 160 12.83 -34.36 -7.76
CA TYR A 160 13.03 -34.14 -6.34
C TYR A 160 12.01 -34.95 -5.54
N LEU A 161 12.43 -35.50 -4.41
CA LEU A 161 11.55 -36.02 -3.39
C LEU A 161 11.43 -34.99 -2.28
N LEU A 162 10.23 -34.45 -2.10
CA LEU A 162 9.88 -33.57 -1.00
C LEU A 162 9.12 -34.38 0.05
N ILE A 163 9.63 -34.41 1.29
CA ILE A 163 9.00 -35.11 2.40
C ILE A 163 8.41 -34.08 3.35
N LEU A 164 7.10 -34.16 3.54
CA LEU A 164 6.33 -33.31 4.45
C LEU A 164 5.63 -34.18 5.51
N SER A 165 5.27 -33.58 6.63
CA SER A 165 4.32 -34.16 7.57
C SER A 165 3.03 -33.36 7.59
N VAL A 166 1.90 -34.02 7.32
CA VAL A 166 0.56 -33.44 7.35
C VAL A 166 -0.27 -34.28 8.32
N ASP A 167 -0.90 -33.64 9.31
CA ASP A 167 -1.68 -34.33 10.35
C ASP A 167 -0.91 -35.48 11.04
N SER A 168 0.39 -35.28 11.28
CA SER A 168 1.34 -36.28 11.82
C SER A 168 1.66 -37.48 10.92
N GLU A 169 1.16 -37.50 9.69
CA GLU A 169 1.52 -38.51 8.69
C GLU A 169 2.63 -38.00 7.77
N LYS A 170 3.67 -38.81 7.52
CA LYS A 170 4.69 -38.49 6.52
C LYS A 170 4.11 -38.68 5.11
N LYS A 171 4.30 -37.67 4.26
CA LYS A 171 3.89 -37.65 2.86
C LYS A 171 5.10 -37.43 1.98
N GLU A 172 5.23 -38.30 0.98
CA GLU A 172 6.26 -38.23 -0.04
C GLU A 172 5.67 -37.61 -1.31
N ILE A 173 6.26 -36.51 -1.76
CA ILE A 173 5.82 -35.79 -2.94
C ILE A 173 6.95 -35.81 -3.96
N TYR A 174 6.68 -36.41 -5.11
CA TYR A 174 7.64 -36.53 -6.21
C TYR A 174 7.42 -35.37 -7.18
N LEU A 175 8.46 -34.55 -7.37
CA LEU A 175 8.41 -33.31 -8.13
C LEU A 175 9.32 -33.39 -9.35
N ASP A 176 8.79 -33.06 -10.52
CA ASP A 176 9.57 -32.84 -11.75
C ASP A 176 10.33 -31.51 -11.64
N ALA A 177 11.65 -31.54 -11.70
CA ALA A 177 12.52 -30.37 -11.59
C ALA A 177 12.21 -29.30 -12.64
N ARG A 178 11.74 -29.69 -13.85
CA ARG A 178 11.38 -28.76 -14.91
C ARG A 178 10.08 -28.00 -14.61
N LYS A 179 9.21 -28.58 -13.78
CA LYS A 179 7.92 -28.00 -13.38
C LYS A 179 7.95 -27.41 -11.98
N ALA A 180 8.88 -27.83 -11.12
CA ALA A 180 8.95 -27.42 -9.73
C ALA A 180 9.15 -25.90 -9.55
N GLY A 181 9.68 -25.19 -10.55
CA GLY A 181 9.69 -23.71 -10.54
C GLY A 181 8.33 -23.04 -10.81
N LYS A 182 7.27 -23.81 -11.11
CA LYS A 182 5.93 -23.28 -11.43
C LYS A 182 5.02 -23.41 -10.21
N ASN A 183 4.50 -22.27 -9.75
CA ASN A 183 3.70 -22.21 -8.52
C ASN A 183 2.45 -23.08 -8.56
N ASN A 184 1.75 -23.13 -9.69
CA ASN A 184 0.53 -23.94 -9.79
C ASN A 184 0.85 -25.43 -9.64
N TYR A 185 1.94 -25.91 -10.24
CA TYR A 185 2.36 -27.32 -10.12
C TYR A 185 2.71 -27.69 -8.67
N LEU A 186 3.50 -26.84 -8.00
CA LEU A 186 3.81 -27.06 -6.58
C LEU A 186 2.55 -27.00 -5.70
N LEU A 187 1.63 -26.07 -5.96
CA LEU A 187 0.37 -25.98 -5.21
C LEU A 187 -0.47 -27.25 -5.38
N GLU A 188 -0.60 -27.74 -6.61
CA GLU A 188 -1.31 -28.97 -6.93
C GLU A 188 -0.70 -30.16 -6.20
N LYS A 189 0.63 -30.33 -6.27
CA LYS A 189 1.34 -31.44 -5.62
C LYS A 189 1.27 -31.40 -4.09
N ILE A 190 1.33 -30.21 -3.50
CA ILE A 190 1.13 -30.05 -2.05
C ILE A 190 -0.32 -30.33 -1.66
N ALA A 191 -1.29 -29.87 -2.46
CA ALA A 191 -2.70 -30.13 -2.23
C ALA A 191 -3.06 -31.62 -2.35
N GLU A 192 -2.45 -32.36 -3.29
CA GLU A 192 -2.56 -33.82 -3.40
C GLU A 192 -2.13 -34.53 -2.11
N ALA A 193 -1.14 -33.97 -1.40
CA ALA A 193 -0.69 -34.44 -0.09
C ALA A 193 -1.53 -33.91 1.09
N LYS A 194 -2.65 -33.22 0.82
CA LYS A 194 -3.51 -32.51 1.80
C LYS A 194 -2.82 -31.33 2.50
N GLY A 195 -1.71 -30.84 1.96
CA GLY A 195 -1.05 -29.63 2.43
C GLY A 195 -1.83 -28.37 2.01
N MET A 196 -1.87 -27.39 2.91
CA MET A 196 -2.57 -26.12 2.76
C MET A 196 -1.68 -24.97 3.24
N ILE A 197 -1.77 -23.85 2.52
CA ILE A 197 -1.12 -22.58 2.87
C ILE A 197 -2.21 -21.58 3.27
N TYR A 198 -2.14 -21.09 4.51
CA TYR A 198 -3.04 -20.12 5.08
C TYR A 198 -2.70 -18.71 4.58
N ALA A 199 -3.27 -18.33 3.44
CA ALA A 199 -3.27 -16.96 2.97
C ALA A 199 -4.58 -16.62 2.26
N ASN A 200 -5.01 -15.36 2.37
CA ASN A 200 -6.28 -14.89 1.83
C ASN A 200 -6.21 -14.67 0.32
N LYS A 201 -5.06 -14.22 -0.18
CA LYS A 201 -4.86 -13.91 -1.60
C LYS A 201 -4.09 -15.02 -2.30
N GLN A 202 -4.51 -15.36 -3.51
CA GLN A 202 -3.82 -16.35 -4.34
C GLN A 202 -2.38 -15.93 -4.69
N THR A 203 -2.15 -14.62 -4.86
CA THR A 203 -0.80 -14.07 -5.10
C THR A 203 0.12 -14.27 -3.90
N GLU A 204 -0.39 -14.08 -2.68
CA GLU A 204 0.35 -14.30 -1.44
C GLU A 204 0.70 -15.78 -1.27
N ARG A 205 -0.25 -16.70 -1.48
CA ARG A 205 0.02 -18.16 -1.47
C ARG A 205 1.14 -18.56 -2.42
N ARG A 206 1.13 -17.98 -3.63
CA ARG A 206 2.14 -18.23 -4.66
C ARG A 206 3.53 -17.74 -4.25
N ASN A 207 3.62 -16.56 -3.63
CA ASN A 207 4.89 -16.00 -3.16
C ASN A 207 5.46 -16.82 -2.01
N ILE A 208 4.63 -17.16 -1.02
CA ILE A 208 5.00 -18.02 0.11
C ILE A 208 5.55 -19.35 -0.40
N LEU A 209 4.89 -19.95 -1.39
CA LEU A 209 5.30 -21.23 -1.94
C LEU A 209 6.64 -21.16 -2.68
N LEU A 210 6.89 -20.07 -3.40
CA LEU A 210 8.19 -19.86 -4.05
C LEU A 210 9.31 -19.70 -3.03
N GLU A 211 9.10 -18.87 -2.01
CA GLU A 211 10.06 -18.71 -0.93
C GLU A 211 10.33 -20.03 -0.21
N PHE A 212 9.28 -20.80 0.06
CA PHE A 212 9.41 -22.14 0.62
C PHE A 212 10.25 -23.04 -0.28
N TRP A 213 9.95 -23.08 -1.57
CA TRP A 213 10.67 -23.93 -2.50
C TRP A 213 12.15 -23.55 -2.60
N ILE A 214 12.48 -22.26 -2.65
CA ILE A 214 13.85 -21.76 -2.66
C ILE A 214 14.57 -22.16 -1.36
N LYS A 215 13.93 -21.99 -0.20
CA LYS A 215 14.49 -22.41 1.10
C LYS A 215 14.63 -23.92 1.23
N ALA A 216 13.68 -24.69 0.72
CA ALA A 216 13.78 -26.15 0.69
C ALA A 216 14.98 -26.58 -0.15
N LEU A 217 15.13 -26.05 -1.37
CA LEU A 217 16.26 -26.36 -2.24
C LEU A 217 17.61 -26.01 -1.61
N SER A 218 17.72 -24.90 -0.86
CA SER A 218 18.98 -24.58 -0.16
C SER A 218 19.32 -25.54 0.98
N LEU A 219 18.34 -26.30 1.48
CA LEU A 219 18.51 -27.37 2.46
C LEU A 219 18.72 -28.75 1.81
N CYS A 220 18.63 -28.86 0.48
CA CYS A 220 18.83 -30.11 -0.25
C CYS A 220 20.30 -30.53 -0.21
N LYS A 221 20.61 -31.58 0.57
CA LYS A 221 21.98 -32.12 0.71
C LYS A 221 22.11 -33.58 0.29
N LYS A 222 20.98 -34.28 0.15
CA LYS A 222 20.94 -35.72 -0.08
C LYS A 222 20.58 -36.02 -1.53
N GLU A 223 21.26 -37.02 -2.06
CA GLU A 223 20.95 -37.61 -3.36
C GLU A 223 20.57 -39.08 -3.17
N ILE A 224 19.49 -39.50 -3.82
CA ILE A 224 18.96 -40.87 -3.72
C ILE A 224 18.97 -41.47 -5.13
N ILE A 225 19.64 -42.62 -5.25
CA ILE A 225 19.68 -43.40 -6.48
C ILE A 225 18.49 -44.36 -6.50
N ILE A 226 17.70 -44.31 -7.57
CA ILE A 226 16.49 -45.12 -7.76
C ILE A 226 16.72 -46.10 -8.91
N PRO A 227 16.44 -47.40 -8.72
CA PRO A 227 16.62 -48.40 -9.77
C PRO A 227 15.57 -48.27 -10.88
N GLU A 228 15.95 -48.59 -12.12
CA GLU A 228 15.00 -48.62 -13.24
C GLU A 228 14.25 -49.94 -13.41
N ASN A 229 14.91 -51.05 -13.09
CA ASN A 229 14.43 -52.39 -13.34
C ASN A 229 14.57 -53.27 -12.09
N ILE A 230 13.72 -54.28 -12.00
CA ILE A 230 13.80 -55.33 -10.98
C ILE A 230 14.92 -56.31 -11.37
N GLY A 231 15.56 -56.92 -10.39
CA GLY A 231 16.61 -57.92 -10.59
C GLY A 231 17.98 -57.46 -10.14
N TRP A 232 19.02 -58.14 -10.63
CA TRP A 232 20.40 -57.82 -10.29
C TRP A 232 20.85 -56.54 -11.00
N ILE A 233 21.25 -55.54 -10.23
CA ILE A 233 21.81 -54.30 -10.72
C ILE A 233 23.21 -54.13 -10.14
N ARG A 234 24.10 -53.55 -10.94
CA ARG A 234 25.45 -53.20 -10.51
C ARG A 234 25.44 -51.74 -10.04
N ASP A 235 25.81 -51.54 -8.79
CA ASP A 235 25.90 -50.21 -8.16
C ASP A 235 27.15 -49.45 -8.64
N GLU A 236 27.26 -48.15 -8.33
CA GLU A 236 28.40 -47.29 -8.66
C GLU A 236 29.72 -47.85 -8.08
N GLU A 237 29.65 -48.56 -6.95
CA GLU A 237 30.78 -49.28 -6.32
C GLU A 237 31.10 -50.65 -6.94
N GLN A 238 30.53 -50.97 -8.11
CA GLN A 238 30.69 -52.26 -8.81
C GLN A 238 30.14 -53.48 -8.05
N ARG A 239 29.34 -53.27 -7.01
CA ARG A 239 28.68 -54.32 -6.22
C ARG A 239 27.35 -54.71 -6.84
N TYR A 240 27.02 -56.01 -6.81
CA TYR A 240 25.74 -56.50 -7.27
C TYR A 240 24.70 -56.43 -6.15
N LYS A 241 23.61 -55.72 -6.40
CA LYS A 241 22.46 -55.64 -5.51
C LYS A 241 21.24 -56.20 -6.22
N PHE A 242 20.51 -57.08 -5.56
CA PHE A 242 19.24 -57.58 -6.07
C PHE A 242 18.11 -56.64 -5.65
N ILE A 243 17.40 -56.08 -6.63
CA ILE A 243 16.20 -55.27 -6.43
C ILE A 243 14.99 -56.19 -6.53
N LEU A 244 14.19 -56.21 -5.46
CA LEU A 244 13.02 -57.07 -5.31
C LEU A 244 11.80 -56.50 -6.06
N GLU A 245 10.81 -57.35 -6.29
CA GLU A 245 9.48 -56.89 -6.70
C GLU A 245 8.84 -56.08 -5.57
N GLY A 246 8.25 -54.92 -5.91
CA GLY A 246 7.68 -53.98 -4.94
C GLY A 246 8.60 -52.84 -4.51
N THR A 247 9.89 -52.88 -4.90
CA THR A 247 10.76 -51.71 -4.73
C THR A 247 10.33 -50.57 -5.67
N LEU A 248 10.40 -49.33 -5.21
CA LEU A 248 10.06 -48.16 -6.03
C LEU A 248 11.02 -48.06 -7.23
N LEU A 249 10.48 -48.08 -8.44
CA LEU A 249 11.26 -47.94 -9.66
C LEU A 249 11.18 -46.52 -10.23
N TRP A 250 12.15 -46.17 -11.08
CA TRP A 250 12.16 -44.88 -11.80
C TRP A 250 10.87 -44.62 -12.59
N LYS A 251 10.29 -45.68 -13.19
CA LYS A 251 9.02 -45.62 -13.92
C LYS A 251 7.83 -45.22 -13.02
N ASP A 252 7.88 -45.53 -11.73
CA ASP A 252 6.83 -45.16 -10.78
C ASP A 252 6.92 -43.69 -10.40
N ILE A 253 8.15 -43.17 -10.26
CA ILE A 253 8.40 -41.75 -10.05
C ILE A 253 7.85 -40.93 -11.21
N LEU A 254 8.15 -41.35 -12.45
CA LEU A 254 7.64 -40.70 -13.67
C LEU A 254 6.11 -40.65 -13.74
N LYS A 255 5.41 -41.61 -13.12
CA LYS A 255 3.95 -41.61 -13.04
C LYS A 255 3.44 -40.68 -11.94
N ARG A 256 4.08 -40.71 -10.76
CA ARG A 256 3.68 -39.91 -9.58
C ARG A 256 4.01 -38.42 -9.73
N SER A 257 5.03 -38.08 -10.52
CA SER A 257 5.46 -36.70 -10.75
C SER A 257 4.60 -35.95 -11.78
N LYS A 258 3.82 -36.66 -12.59
CA LYS A 258 2.94 -36.05 -13.59
C LYS A 258 1.81 -35.28 -12.93
#